data_AF-A0A359H4X8-F1
#
_entry.id   AF-A0A359H4X8-F1
#
_cell.length_a   1.000
_cell.length_b   1.000
_cell.length_c   1.000
_cell.angle_alpha   90.00
_cell.angle_beta   90.00
_cell.angle_gamma   90.00
#
_symmetry.space_group_name_H-M   'P 1'
#
loop_
_entity.id
_entity.type
_entity.pdbx_description
1 polymer ?
#
loop_
_entity_poly.entity_id
_entity_poly.type
_entity_poly.pdbx_seq_one_letter_code
_entity_poly.pdbx_strand_id
1 'polypeptide(L)'
;LEGKVGLTEDSAAHLGKVKRPLRVVDQWMYHSRLYAAASLAITRENLELIQLNSFGCGLDAVTTDQVEEILSQHDKHYTCLKIDEVSNLGAAKIRIRSFKAAVEDRAARAKIAEQAAATTGSRIIFTKEMKKTNTILCPQFSPIHFKFIEGAFRSEGYNLVLLQKADQDAVNEGIKYVNNDACYPSIMVVGQLIQALKSGKYDLNSTSVAITKTGGGCRATNYISLLRKALQDSGFGKIPVISANIAGLEKNPGFQITPRLWRKALMGLTYGDLLMRVLHRVRPYEAIRGSANALFGKWVEICNEHLIHADSGSFKKYIQQIVRDFDQLKISNIKKPRVGVVGEILVKYNPQANNSVVQVLEDEGAEAIVPDMMDFFIYCAYDLTYKHHTLDGSRRQYFSGKVFISLLEFCRKEMKAALERSERFDPPPSIYTQAERASRILSLGRHTGEGWLLTAEMIGLIEHGAPNIVCVQPFACLPNHVTGKGMIKDLRRHYPQANIAAIDYDPGASEVNQLNRIKLMLSIAFKNANHLSKKFLLNLSSQSNQTITGSLV
;
A
#
# COMPACT_ATOMS: atom_id res chain seq x y z
N LEU A 1 36.13 -0.66 -22.43
CA LEU A 1 35.49 -1.93 -22.89
C LEU A 1 36.17 -2.44 -24.16
N GLU A 2 37.48 -2.20 -24.34
CA GLU A 2 38.19 -2.65 -25.55
C GLU A 2 38.07 -4.17 -25.71
N GLY A 3 37.72 -4.61 -26.92
CA GLY A 3 37.54 -6.02 -27.25
C GLY A 3 36.19 -6.64 -26.83
N LYS A 4 35.24 -5.89 -26.27
CA LYS A 4 33.89 -6.39 -25.90
C LYS A 4 32.80 -5.72 -26.75
N VAL A 5 31.80 -6.51 -27.16
CA VAL A 5 30.62 -6.03 -27.89
C VAL A 5 29.47 -5.83 -26.89
N GLY A 6 28.82 -4.66 -26.96
CA GLY A 6 27.60 -4.40 -26.19
C GLY A 6 26.37 -4.87 -26.94
N LEU A 7 25.52 -5.66 -26.28
CA LEU A 7 24.21 -6.07 -26.78
C LEU A 7 23.14 -5.47 -25.87
N THR A 8 22.07 -4.95 -26.45
CA THR A 8 20.88 -4.52 -25.71
C THR A 8 20.00 -5.74 -25.39
N GLU A 9 19.16 -5.66 -24.36
CA GLU A 9 18.38 -6.81 -23.91
C GLU A 9 17.38 -7.26 -24.98
N ASP A 10 16.80 -6.32 -25.72
CA ASP A 10 15.86 -6.58 -26.82
C ASP A 10 16.50 -7.31 -28.01
N SER A 11 17.79 -7.05 -28.28
CA SER A 11 18.54 -7.72 -29.36
C SER A 11 18.81 -9.22 -29.08
N ALA A 12 18.78 -9.64 -27.81
CA ALA A 12 19.19 -10.99 -27.41
C ALA A 12 18.12 -11.77 -26.63
N ALA A 13 17.11 -11.11 -26.06
CA ALA A 13 16.11 -11.74 -25.17
C ALA A 13 15.39 -12.93 -25.80
N HIS A 14 15.12 -12.91 -27.11
CA HIS A 14 14.44 -13.99 -27.83
C HIS A 14 15.23 -15.31 -27.86
N LEU A 15 16.54 -15.27 -27.61
CA LEU A 15 17.41 -16.45 -27.53
C LEU A 15 17.39 -17.08 -26.13
N GLY A 16 16.93 -16.35 -25.11
CA GLY A 16 16.87 -16.80 -23.72
C GLY A 16 15.61 -17.60 -23.42
N LYS A 17 15.75 -18.71 -22.68
CA LYS A 17 14.62 -19.51 -22.18
C LYS A 17 14.52 -19.39 -20.66
N VAL A 18 13.55 -18.61 -20.18
CA VAL A 18 13.32 -18.41 -18.75
C VAL A 18 12.77 -19.70 -18.12
N LYS A 19 13.49 -20.24 -17.14
CA LYS A 19 13.00 -21.37 -16.32
C LYS A 19 11.84 -20.88 -15.47
N ARG A 20 10.67 -21.50 -15.60
CA ARG A 20 9.45 -21.17 -14.87
C ARG A 20 9.05 -22.29 -13.89
N PRO A 21 8.37 -21.98 -12.79
CA PRO A 21 7.92 -20.64 -12.37
C PRO A 21 9.06 -19.77 -11.84
N LEU A 22 8.97 -18.45 -12.09
CA LEU A 22 9.79 -17.46 -11.37
C LEU A 22 9.20 -17.25 -9.98
N ARG A 23 10.02 -16.75 -9.03
CA ARG A 23 9.53 -16.36 -7.70
C ARG A 23 8.57 -15.18 -7.82
N VAL A 24 8.87 -14.24 -8.70
CA VAL A 24 8.06 -13.03 -8.96
C VAL A 24 6.99 -13.28 -10.04
N VAL A 25 5.91 -12.52 -9.96
CA VAL A 25 4.89 -12.43 -11.01
C VAL A 25 5.46 -11.63 -12.18
N ASP A 26 5.65 -12.31 -13.30
CA ASP A 26 6.13 -11.76 -14.56
C ASP A 26 4.96 -11.20 -15.37
N GLN A 27 4.82 -9.87 -15.38
CA GLN A 27 3.65 -9.19 -15.95
C GLN A 27 3.98 -7.93 -16.77
N TRP A 28 5.27 -7.64 -16.98
CA TRP A 28 5.73 -6.47 -17.72
C TRP A 28 6.74 -6.86 -18.77
N MET A 29 6.44 -6.53 -20.02
CA MET A 29 7.25 -6.91 -21.19
C MET A 29 8.73 -6.52 -21.05
N TYR A 30 9.03 -5.33 -20.53
CA TYR A 30 10.42 -4.89 -20.33
C TYR A 30 11.16 -5.82 -19.35
N HIS A 31 10.57 -6.09 -18.19
CA HIS A 31 11.15 -6.96 -17.18
C HIS A 31 11.23 -8.42 -17.64
N SER A 32 10.25 -8.92 -18.40
CA SER A 32 10.30 -10.25 -19.01
C SER A 32 11.52 -10.41 -19.92
N ARG A 33 11.88 -9.38 -20.69
CA ARG A 33 13.10 -9.39 -21.52
C ARG A 33 14.36 -9.45 -20.69
N LEU A 34 14.42 -8.74 -19.56
CA LEU A 34 15.56 -8.81 -18.65
C LEU A 34 15.74 -10.21 -18.05
N TYR A 35 14.64 -10.89 -17.66
CA TYR A 35 14.71 -12.29 -17.21
C TYR A 35 15.20 -13.22 -18.32
N ALA A 36 14.76 -13.01 -19.56
CA ALA A 36 15.20 -13.80 -20.71
C ALA A 36 16.68 -13.55 -21.04
N ALA A 37 17.13 -12.29 -21.04
CA ALA A 37 18.53 -11.93 -21.23
C ALA A 37 19.43 -12.53 -20.14
N ALA A 38 18.99 -12.50 -18.87
CA ALA A 38 19.70 -13.16 -17.77
C ALA A 38 19.77 -14.69 -17.98
N SER A 39 18.66 -15.29 -18.42
CA SER A 39 18.60 -16.73 -18.73
C SER A 39 19.48 -17.12 -19.92
N LEU A 40 19.71 -16.21 -20.88
CA LEU A 40 20.69 -16.43 -21.95
C LEU A 40 22.12 -16.34 -21.41
N ALA A 41 22.42 -15.34 -20.57
CA ALA A 41 23.76 -15.11 -20.03
C ALA A 41 24.28 -16.30 -19.21
N ILE A 42 23.41 -17.01 -18.49
CA ILE A 42 23.80 -18.22 -17.75
C ILE A 42 24.14 -19.42 -18.65
N THR A 43 23.70 -19.43 -19.92
CA THR A 43 24.00 -20.53 -20.86
C THR A 43 25.30 -20.34 -21.63
N ARG A 44 25.97 -19.19 -21.48
CA ARG A 44 27.15 -18.81 -22.27
C ARG A 44 28.26 -18.26 -21.39
N GLU A 45 29.43 -18.89 -21.41
CA GLU A 45 30.57 -18.44 -20.62
C GLU A 45 31.06 -17.05 -21.05
N ASN A 46 31.02 -16.76 -22.36
CA ASN A 46 31.49 -15.51 -22.96
C ASN A 46 30.46 -14.36 -22.91
N LEU A 47 29.32 -14.55 -22.25
CA LEU A 47 28.27 -13.54 -22.15
C LEU A 47 28.01 -13.16 -20.68
N GLU A 48 27.99 -11.86 -20.41
CA GLU A 48 27.81 -11.30 -19.08
C GLU A 48 26.71 -10.24 -19.12
N LEU A 49 25.95 -10.08 -18.01
CA LEU A 49 24.85 -9.13 -17.93
C LEU A 49 25.20 -7.95 -17.01
N ILE A 50 25.06 -6.75 -17.53
CA ILE A 50 25.07 -5.50 -16.76
C ILE A 50 23.68 -4.88 -16.89
N GLN A 51 23.00 -4.70 -15.75
CA GLN A 51 21.69 -4.06 -15.73
C GLN A 51 21.86 -2.56 -15.48
N LEU A 52 21.28 -1.74 -16.35
CA LEU A 52 21.14 -0.31 -16.11
C LEU A 52 19.78 -0.08 -15.45
N ASN A 53 19.75 0.66 -14.36
CA ASN A 53 18.53 0.94 -13.61
C ASN A 53 18.43 2.46 -13.35
N SER A 54 17.24 3.03 -13.48
CA SER A 54 16.99 4.42 -13.10
C SER A 54 16.38 4.48 -11.70
N PHE A 55 16.93 5.36 -10.85
CA PHE A 55 16.47 5.45 -9.46
C PHE A 55 14.98 5.82 -9.40
N GLY A 56 14.21 5.07 -8.60
CA GLY A 56 12.77 5.27 -8.47
C GLY A 56 11.94 4.78 -9.66
N CYS A 57 12.52 4.09 -10.64
CA CYS A 57 11.75 3.56 -11.77
C CYS A 57 10.95 2.31 -11.38
N GLY A 58 9.63 2.38 -11.57
CA GLY A 58 8.83 1.22 -11.91
C GLY A 58 8.90 0.04 -10.93
N LEU A 59 9.02 -1.16 -11.48
CA LEU A 59 9.12 -2.42 -10.75
C LEU A 59 10.57 -2.87 -10.55
N ASP A 60 11.54 -2.00 -10.77
CA ASP A 60 12.92 -2.43 -10.97
C ASP A 60 13.48 -3.12 -9.73
N ALA A 61 13.09 -2.72 -8.51
CA ALA A 61 13.44 -3.43 -7.27
C ALA A 61 13.04 -4.93 -7.25
N VAL A 62 11.94 -5.28 -7.92
CA VAL A 62 11.50 -6.68 -8.06
C VAL A 62 12.33 -7.40 -9.12
N THR A 63 12.63 -6.70 -10.22
CA THR A 63 13.34 -7.29 -11.36
C THR A 63 14.82 -7.44 -11.11
N THR A 64 15.48 -6.47 -10.47
CA THR A 64 16.90 -6.55 -10.09
C THR A 64 17.14 -7.78 -9.23
N ASP A 65 16.31 -8.00 -8.21
CA ASP A 65 16.42 -9.15 -7.31
C ASP A 65 16.20 -10.49 -8.05
N GLN A 66 15.25 -10.55 -8.98
CA GLN A 66 14.99 -11.78 -9.74
C GLN A 66 16.06 -12.05 -10.81
N VAL A 67 16.62 -11.02 -11.45
CA VAL A 67 17.74 -11.14 -12.39
C VAL A 67 19.00 -11.60 -11.67
N GLU A 68 19.31 -11.01 -10.50
CA GLU A 68 20.40 -11.44 -9.63
C GLU A 68 20.27 -12.92 -9.23
N GLU A 69 19.06 -13.34 -8.85
CA GLU A 69 18.75 -14.74 -8.52
C GLU A 69 18.97 -15.70 -9.70
N ILE A 70 18.64 -15.29 -10.94
CA ILE A 70 18.88 -16.13 -12.13
C ILE A 70 20.39 -16.29 -12.38
N LEU A 71 21.15 -15.20 -12.27
CA LEU A 71 22.59 -15.21 -12.53
C LEU A 71 23.38 -15.97 -11.45
N SER A 72 23.03 -15.79 -10.18
CA SER A 72 23.74 -16.41 -9.05
C SER A 72 23.62 -17.94 -9.04
N GLN A 73 22.56 -18.51 -9.63
CA GLN A 73 22.41 -19.96 -9.81
C GLN A 73 23.53 -20.61 -10.65
N HIS A 74 24.26 -19.82 -11.44
CA HIS A 74 25.34 -20.29 -12.31
C HIS A 74 26.64 -19.52 -12.06
N ASP A 75 26.83 -19.03 -10.83
CA ASP A 75 28.02 -18.27 -10.40
C ASP A 75 28.37 -17.10 -11.35
N LYS A 76 27.34 -16.47 -11.92
CA LYS A 76 27.48 -15.27 -12.75
C LYS A 76 27.33 -14.04 -11.87
N HIS A 77 28.25 -13.08 -12.01
CA HIS A 77 28.20 -11.85 -11.25
C HIS A 77 27.06 -10.95 -11.74
N TYR A 78 26.18 -10.57 -10.83
CA TYR A 78 25.21 -9.52 -11.08
C TYR A 78 25.87 -8.14 -10.90
N THR A 79 25.67 -7.23 -11.86
CA THR A 79 26.10 -5.83 -11.74
C THR A 79 24.96 -4.91 -12.16
N CYS A 80 24.50 -4.09 -11.22
CA CYS A 80 23.51 -3.05 -11.44
C CYS A 80 24.18 -1.67 -11.40
N LEU A 81 23.99 -0.89 -12.46
CA LEU A 81 24.41 0.51 -12.55
C LEU A 81 23.16 1.38 -12.39
N LYS A 82 23.06 2.05 -11.23
CA LYS A 82 22.03 3.07 -11.02
C LYS A 82 22.43 4.34 -11.75
N ILE A 83 21.65 4.74 -12.74
CA ILE A 83 21.82 5.96 -13.53
C ILE A 83 20.68 6.90 -13.15
N ASP A 84 21.01 8.03 -12.56
CA ASP A 84 20.05 9.09 -12.19
C ASP A 84 20.35 10.35 -13.02
N GLU A 85 19.61 11.44 -12.80
CA GLU A 85 19.82 12.74 -13.46
C GLU A 85 21.25 13.28 -13.27
N VAL A 86 22.01 12.77 -12.30
CA VAL A 86 23.41 13.13 -12.05
C VAL A 86 24.36 12.33 -12.94
N SER A 87 25.06 13.04 -13.84
CA SER A 87 26.03 12.51 -14.81
C SER A 87 27.40 12.11 -14.21
N ASN A 88 27.41 11.32 -13.13
CA ASN A 88 28.66 10.81 -12.56
C ASN A 88 29.13 9.52 -13.27
N LEU A 89 29.79 9.68 -14.42
CA LEU A 89 30.39 8.57 -15.15
C LEU A 89 31.58 7.91 -14.41
N GLY A 90 32.15 8.58 -13.39
CA GLY A 90 33.25 8.05 -12.59
C GLY A 90 32.85 6.79 -11.83
N ALA A 91 31.73 6.85 -11.10
CA ALA A 91 31.18 5.71 -10.36
C ALA A 91 30.85 4.53 -11.30
N ALA A 92 30.26 4.81 -12.46
CA ALA A 92 29.97 3.80 -13.48
C ALA A 92 31.25 3.15 -14.03
N LYS A 93 32.28 3.96 -14.37
CA LYS A 93 33.58 3.47 -14.84
C LYS A 93 34.26 2.57 -13.80
N ILE A 94 34.23 2.95 -12.52
CA ILE A 94 34.81 2.14 -11.44
C ILE A 94 34.08 0.80 -11.33
N ARG A 95 32.74 0.80 -11.27
CA ARG A 95 31.94 -0.43 -11.20
C ARG A 95 32.20 -1.37 -12.38
N ILE A 96 32.27 -0.84 -13.60
CA ILE A 96 32.56 -1.65 -14.80
C ILE A 96 33.98 -2.23 -14.76
N ARG A 97 34.98 -1.47 -14.26
CA ARG A 97 36.35 -1.97 -14.09
C ARG A 97 36.41 -3.10 -13.05
N SER A 98 35.77 -2.92 -11.90
CA SER A 98 35.68 -3.96 -10.87
C SER A 98 34.96 -5.20 -11.38
N PHE A 99 33.87 -5.03 -12.13
CA PHE A 99 33.16 -6.12 -12.77
C PHE A 99 34.05 -6.89 -13.76
N LYS A 100 34.80 -6.17 -14.61
CA LYS A 100 35.75 -6.79 -15.55
C LYS A 100 36.78 -7.65 -14.81
N ALA A 101 37.37 -7.12 -13.75
CA ALA A 101 38.35 -7.85 -12.94
C ALA A 101 37.73 -9.12 -12.30
N ALA A 102 36.50 -9.03 -11.78
CA ALA A 102 35.80 -10.18 -11.21
C ALA A 102 35.51 -11.28 -12.26
N VAL A 103 35.11 -10.90 -13.48
CA VAL A 103 34.88 -11.85 -14.57
C VAL A 103 36.19 -12.55 -14.99
N GLU A 104 37.31 -11.82 -15.04
CA GLU A 104 38.62 -12.37 -15.39
C GLU A 104 39.15 -13.32 -14.29
N ASP A 105 39.01 -12.96 -13.01
CA ASP A 105 39.36 -13.83 -11.88
C ASP A 105 38.49 -15.10 -11.85
N ARG A 106 37.18 -14.98 -12.11
CA ARG A 106 36.30 -16.14 -12.23
C ARG A 106 36.72 -17.06 -13.37
N ALA A 107 37.04 -16.52 -14.55
CA ALA A 107 37.53 -17.34 -15.67
C ALA A 107 38.82 -18.10 -15.31
N ALA A 108 39.68 -17.52 -14.47
CA ALA A 108 40.86 -18.21 -13.94
C ALA A 108 40.51 -19.31 -12.91
N ARG A 109 39.46 -19.12 -12.09
CA ARG A 109 39.00 -20.05 -11.04
C ARG A 109 38.05 -21.15 -11.53
N ALA A 110 37.39 -20.96 -12.68
CA ALA A 110 36.40 -21.87 -13.26
C ALA A 110 36.95 -23.29 -13.56
N LYS A 111 38.26 -23.52 -13.44
CA LYS A 111 38.87 -24.86 -13.51
C LYS A 111 38.66 -25.74 -12.27
N ILE A 112 38.06 -25.24 -11.16
CA ILE A 112 38.05 -25.98 -9.87
C ILE A 112 36.65 -26.15 -9.22
N ALA A 113 35.56 -25.51 -9.68
CA ALA A 113 34.30 -25.56 -8.94
C ALA A 113 33.19 -26.42 -9.59
N GLU A 114 32.74 -27.45 -8.87
CA GLU A 114 31.51 -28.20 -9.13
C GLU A 114 30.28 -27.41 -8.63
N GLN A 115 29.18 -27.50 -9.37
CA GLN A 115 28.01 -26.63 -9.28
C GLN A 115 27.27 -26.72 -7.93
N ALA A 116 27.21 -25.61 -7.19
CA ALA A 116 26.23 -25.43 -6.13
C ALA A 116 24.89 -25.02 -6.74
N ALA A 117 24.01 -26.01 -6.97
CA ALA A 117 22.64 -25.74 -7.36
C ALA A 117 21.90 -25.09 -6.18
N ALA A 118 21.66 -23.78 -6.25
CA ALA A 118 20.72 -23.12 -5.36
C ALA A 118 19.30 -23.60 -5.69
N THR A 119 18.79 -24.56 -4.91
CA THR A 119 17.42 -25.04 -5.02
C THR A 119 16.48 -23.91 -4.65
N THR A 120 15.73 -23.39 -5.61
CA THR A 120 14.58 -22.53 -5.33
C THR A 120 13.60 -23.36 -4.51
N GLY A 121 13.54 -23.12 -3.20
CA GLY A 121 12.69 -23.89 -2.29
C GLY A 121 11.25 -23.91 -2.80
N SER A 122 10.66 -25.11 -2.87
CA SER A 122 9.27 -25.24 -3.29
C SER A 122 8.36 -24.50 -2.32
N ARG A 123 7.31 -23.85 -2.86
CA ARG A 123 6.36 -23.09 -2.05
C ARG A 123 5.72 -24.01 -0.99
N ILE A 124 5.75 -23.57 0.26
CA ILE A 124 5.10 -24.26 1.38
C ILE A 124 3.62 -23.93 1.38
N ILE A 125 2.79 -24.97 1.35
CA ILE A 125 1.34 -24.88 1.24
C ILE A 125 0.72 -24.94 2.62
N PHE A 126 -0.19 -24.00 2.91
CA PHE A 126 -0.96 -24.04 4.16
C PHE A 126 -2.08 -25.09 4.08
N THR A 127 -1.97 -26.17 4.86
CA THR A 127 -2.87 -27.35 4.81
C THR A 127 -4.08 -27.22 5.74
N LYS A 128 -5.06 -28.14 5.61
CA LYS A 128 -6.26 -28.15 6.46
C LYS A 128 -5.93 -28.49 7.92
N GLU A 129 -4.88 -29.26 8.14
CA GLU A 129 -4.35 -29.61 9.45
C GLU A 129 -3.74 -28.37 10.10
N MET A 130 -2.93 -27.62 9.33
CA MET A 130 -2.35 -26.35 9.77
C MET A 130 -3.40 -25.31 10.17
N LYS A 131 -4.63 -25.36 9.61
CA LYS A 131 -5.73 -24.49 10.07
C LYS A 131 -6.02 -24.67 11.57
N LYS A 132 -5.92 -25.91 12.08
CA LYS A 132 -6.23 -26.25 13.48
C LYS A 132 -5.07 -25.96 14.42
N THR A 133 -3.84 -26.12 13.95
CA THR A 133 -2.63 -26.06 14.79
C THR A 133 -1.91 -24.73 14.70
N ASN A 134 -1.92 -24.07 13.55
CA ASN A 134 -1.03 -22.93 13.33
C ASN A 134 -1.62 -21.61 13.83
N THR A 135 -0.75 -20.81 14.44
CA THR A 135 -0.98 -19.38 14.61
C THR A 135 -0.71 -18.67 13.28
N ILE A 136 -1.65 -17.85 12.80
CA ILE A 136 -1.51 -17.08 11.56
C ILE A 136 -1.23 -15.63 11.94
N LEU A 137 0.00 -15.17 11.68
CA LEU A 137 0.38 -13.77 11.89
C LEU A 137 -0.10 -12.91 10.71
N CYS A 138 -0.79 -11.82 11.01
CA CYS A 138 -1.30 -10.86 10.04
C CYS A 138 -0.75 -9.47 10.37
N PRO A 139 -0.13 -8.76 9.41
CA PRO A 139 0.37 -7.41 9.65
C PRO A 139 -0.77 -6.40 9.87
N GLN A 140 -0.48 -5.28 10.54
CA GLN A 140 -1.41 -4.17 10.66
C GLN A 140 -1.53 -3.42 9.33
N PHE A 141 -2.76 -3.24 8.85
CA PHE A 141 -3.04 -2.50 7.63
C PHE A 141 -3.88 -1.25 7.89
N SER A 142 -4.95 -1.36 8.67
CA SER A 142 -5.80 -0.22 9.05
C SER A 142 -6.35 -0.41 10.45
N PRO A 143 -5.84 0.32 11.46
CA PRO A 143 -6.20 0.09 12.85
C PRO A 143 -7.68 0.23 13.20
N ILE A 144 -8.50 0.94 12.41
CA ILE A 144 -9.95 1.02 12.61
C ILE A 144 -10.65 -0.22 12.04
N HIS A 145 -10.39 -0.55 10.78
CA HIS A 145 -11.03 -1.68 10.10
C HIS A 145 -10.58 -3.03 10.68
N PHE A 146 -9.30 -3.14 11.05
CA PHE A 146 -8.71 -4.40 11.50
C PHE A 146 -9.10 -4.75 12.94
N LYS A 147 -9.79 -3.86 13.67
CA LYS A 147 -10.44 -4.21 14.95
C LYS A 147 -11.47 -5.33 14.80
N PHE A 148 -12.01 -5.52 13.59
CA PHE A 148 -13.08 -6.46 13.28
C PHE A 148 -12.59 -7.76 12.65
N ILE A 149 -11.36 -7.78 12.12
CA ILE A 149 -10.83 -8.92 11.35
C ILE A 149 -10.45 -10.08 12.26
N GLU A 150 -9.76 -9.82 13.36
CA GLU A 150 -9.27 -10.88 14.26
C GLU A 150 -10.42 -11.72 14.83
N GLY A 151 -11.46 -11.07 15.35
CA GLY A 151 -12.68 -11.74 15.85
C GLY A 151 -13.42 -12.53 14.75
N ALA A 152 -13.55 -11.94 13.55
CA ALA A 152 -14.19 -12.60 12.42
C ALA A 152 -13.47 -13.90 12.03
N PHE A 153 -12.14 -13.88 11.90
CA PHE A 153 -11.36 -15.07 11.56
C PHE A 153 -11.34 -16.13 12.67
N ARG A 154 -11.23 -15.71 13.94
CA ARG A 154 -11.29 -16.63 15.09
C ARG A 154 -12.62 -17.36 15.17
N SER A 155 -13.73 -16.66 14.95
CA SER A 155 -15.06 -17.26 14.94
C SER A 155 -15.29 -18.28 13.81
N GLU A 156 -14.40 -18.32 12.80
CA GLU A 156 -14.43 -19.27 11.68
C GLU A 156 -13.30 -20.33 11.78
N GLY A 157 -12.69 -20.44 12.95
CA GLY A 157 -11.71 -21.48 13.30
C GLY A 157 -10.29 -21.22 12.80
N TYR A 158 -9.91 -19.95 12.60
CA TYR A 158 -8.53 -19.57 12.32
C TYR A 158 -7.91 -18.92 13.57
N ASN A 159 -6.75 -19.41 14.01
CA ASN A 159 -5.98 -18.74 15.06
C ASN A 159 -5.20 -17.54 14.50
N LEU A 160 -5.93 -16.50 14.09
CA LEU A 160 -5.34 -15.27 13.57
C LEU A 160 -4.84 -14.38 14.72
N VAL A 161 -3.65 -13.82 14.56
CA VAL A 161 -3.07 -12.81 15.46
C VAL A 161 -2.71 -11.58 14.64
N LEU A 162 -3.34 -10.45 14.96
CA LEU A 162 -3.05 -9.17 14.35
C LEU A 162 -1.84 -8.51 15.04
N LEU A 163 -0.79 -8.24 14.28
CA LEU A 163 0.40 -7.56 14.77
C LEU A 163 0.10 -6.07 14.98
N GLN A 164 0.07 -5.59 16.21
CA GLN A 164 -0.43 -4.24 16.53
C GLN A 164 0.57 -3.10 16.27
N LYS A 165 1.88 -3.41 16.22
CA LYS A 165 2.95 -2.41 16.09
C LYS A 165 3.81 -2.68 14.86
N ALA A 166 3.93 -1.69 13.98
CA ALA A 166 5.00 -1.56 13.00
C ALA A 166 5.74 -0.27 13.34
N ASP A 167 6.68 -0.37 14.29
CA ASP A 167 7.52 0.75 14.72
C ASP A 167 8.73 0.91 13.78
N GLN A 168 9.57 1.89 14.08
CA GLN A 168 10.82 2.10 13.34
C GLN A 168 11.72 0.86 13.38
N ASP A 169 11.64 0.05 14.43
CA ASP A 169 12.39 -1.21 14.51
C ASP A 169 11.89 -2.23 13.49
N ALA A 170 10.58 -2.31 13.25
CA ALA A 170 10.03 -3.11 12.16
C ALA A 170 10.52 -2.60 10.79
N VAL A 171 10.59 -1.29 10.57
CA VAL A 171 11.15 -0.71 9.33
C VAL A 171 12.63 -1.08 9.18
N ASN A 172 13.42 -0.90 10.24
CA ASN A 172 14.85 -1.25 10.29
C ASN A 172 15.08 -2.75 10.08
N GLU A 173 14.15 -3.59 10.49
CA GLU A 173 14.19 -5.03 10.21
C GLU A 173 13.86 -5.33 8.75
N GLY A 174 12.88 -4.63 8.17
CA GLY A 174 12.49 -4.77 6.76
C GLY A 174 13.61 -4.44 5.79
N ILE A 175 14.35 -3.34 6.00
CA ILE A 175 15.45 -2.90 5.11
C ILE A 175 16.64 -3.88 5.08
N LYS A 176 16.73 -4.83 6.03
CA LYS A 176 17.76 -5.87 6.01
C LYS A 176 17.51 -6.94 4.95
N TYR A 177 16.24 -7.15 4.57
CA TYR A 177 15.81 -8.29 3.75
C TYR A 177 15.04 -7.91 2.49
N VAL A 178 14.52 -6.68 2.43
CA VAL A 178 13.80 -6.14 1.27
C VAL A 178 14.69 -5.11 0.60
N ASN A 179 14.80 -5.18 -0.73
CA ASN A 179 15.50 -4.18 -1.52
C ASN A 179 15.00 -2.76 -1.17
N ASN A 180 15.92 -1.84 -0.88
CA ASN A 180 15.60 -0.47 -0.48
C ASN A 180 14.83 0.31 -1.56
N ASP A 181 14.93 -0.09 -2.83
CA ASP A 181 14.15 0.51 -3.92
C ASP A 181 12.70 -0.05 -3.99
N ALA A 182 12.34 -1.01 -3.13
CA ALA A 182 10.98 -1.54 -3.05
C ALA A 182 10.01 -0.49 -2.50
N CYS A 183 8.71 -0.78 -2.56
CA CYS A 183 7.70 0.12 -2.01
C CYS A 183 7.78 0.15 -0.47
N TYR A 184 7.73 1.33 0.15
CA TYR A 184 7.79 1.47 1.61
C TYR A 184 6.79 0.56 2.38
N PRO A 185 5.51 0.44 1.97
CA PRO A 185 4.59 -0.54 2.52
C PRO A 185 5.10 -1.99 2.52
N SER A 186 5.86 -2.42 1.51
CA SER A 186 6.45 -3.76 1.45
C SER A 186 7.49 -3.94 2.55
N ILE A 187 8.35 -2.93 2.76
CA ILE A 187 9.40 -2.93 3.78
C ILE A 187 8.75 -3.02 5.17
N MET A 188 7.72 -2.21 5.42
CA MET A 188 6.97 -2.23 6.68
C MET A 188 6.32 -3.59 6.95
N VAL A 189 5.57 -4.13 5.98
CA VAL A 189 4.84 -5.39 6.15
C VAL A 189 5.79 -6.57 6.38
N VAL A 190 6.85 -6.68 5.57
CA VAL A 190 7.84 -7.74 5.72
C VAL A 190 8.60 -7.61 7.03
N GLY A 191 9.02 -6.40 7.37
CA GLY A 191 9.73 -6.09 8.61
C GLY A 191 8.91 -6.45 9.85
N GLN A 192 7.62 -6.09 9.87
CA GLN A 192 6.70 -6.41 10.96
C GLN A 192 6.57 -7.94 11.17
N LEU A 193 6.45 -8.70 10.08
CA LEU A 193 6.36 -10.16 10.14
C LEU A 193 7.67 -10.79 10.61
N ILE A 194 8.81 -10.39 10.07
CA ILE A 194 10.12 -10.93 10.46
C ILE A 194 10.43 -10.60 11.92
N GLN A 195 10.16 -9.36 12.36
CA GLN A 195 10.33 -8.94 13.75
C GLN A 195 9.47 -9.80 14.69
N ALA A 196 8.22 -10.07 14.33
CA ALA A 196 7.34 -10.96 15.10
C ALA A 196 7.90 -12.38 15.20
N LEU A 197 8.41 -12.93 14.10
CA LEU A 197 9.03 -14.27 14.07
C LEU A 197 10.32 -14.34 14.90
N LYS A 198 11.11 -13.27 14.94
CA LYS A 198 12.32 -13.15 15.77
C LYS A 198 12.05 -12.92 17.26
N SER A 199 10.83 -12.54 17.62
CA SER A 199 10.49 -12.14 19.00
C SER A 199 10.55 -13.25 20.05
N GLY A 200 10.62 -14.52 19.62
CA GLY A 200 10.55 -15.69 20.51
C GLY A 200 9.15 -15.97 21.08
N LYS A 201 8.13 -15.18 20.73
CA LYS A 201 6.75 -15.33 21.23
C LYS A 201 5.94 -16.42 20.54
N TYR A 202 6.40 -16.92 19.39
CA TYR A 202 5.65 -17.84 18.54
C TYR A 202 6.47 -19.10 18.28
N ASP A 203 5.81 -20.26 18.30
CA ASP A 203 6.41 -21.52 17.87
C ASP A 203 6.48 -21.57 16.34
N LEU A 204 7.69 -21.52 15.81
CA LEU A 204 7.96 -21.46 14.37
C LEU A 204 7.50 -22.72 13.62
N ASN A 205 7.34 -23.85 14.29
CA ASN A 205 6.84 -25.09 13.68
C ASN A 205 5.32 -25.07 13.48
N SER A 206 4.62 -24.24 14.26
CA SER A 206 3.17 -24.07 14.22
C SER A 206 2.80 -22.60 13.92
N THR A 207 3.63 -21.90 13.15
CA THR A 207 3.36 -20.51 12.73
C THR A 207 3.27 -20.39 11.22
N SER A 208 2.30 -19.62 10.77
CA SER A 208 2.14 -19.20 9.37
C SER A 208 2.02 -17.68 9.32
N VAL A 209 2.29 -17.08 8.16
CA VAL A 209 2.06 -15.65 7.93
C VAL A 209 1.02 -15.45 6.85
N ALA A 210 0.23 -14.38 6.94
CA ALA A 210 -0.78 -14.03 5.95
C ALA A 210 -0.64 -12.57 5.53
N ILE A 211 -0.61 -12.32 4.23
CA ILE A 211 -0.73 -10.98 3.66
C ILE A 211 -1.73 -10.97 2.51
N THR A 212 -2.33 -9.80 2.26
CA THR A 212 -3.16 -9.59 1.08
C THR A 212 -2.29 -9.53 -0.18
N LYS A 213 -2.82 -10.03 -1.30
CA LYS A 213 -2.18 -9.89 -2.61
C LYS A 213 -3.16 -9.18 -3.53
N THR A 214 -2.76 -8.02 -4.03
CA THR A 214 -3.48 -7.33 -5.09
C THR A 214 -3.00 -7.87 -6.45
N GLY A 215 -3.95 -8.10 -7.37
CA GLY A 215 -3.62 -8.26 -8.78
C GLY A 215 -3.49 -6.88 -9.43
N GLY A 216 -2.55 -6.70 -10.38
CA GLY A 216 -2.41 -5.45 -11.13
C GLY A 216 -0.98 -5.12 -11.51
N GLY A 217 -0.75 -3.95 -12.11
CA GLY A 217 0.55 -3.58 -12.63
C GLY A 217 1.59 -3.08 -11.61
N CYS A 218 1.22 -2.80 -10.36
CA CYS A 218 2.13 -2.16 -9.38
C CYS A 218 2.96 -3.18 -8.57
N ARG A 219 3.87 -2.67 -7.71
CA ARG A 219 4.76 -3.48 -6.86
C ARG A 219 4.01 -4.41 -5.91
N ALA A 220 2.80 -4.06 -5.50
CA ALA A 220 2.00 -4.82 -4.53
C ALA A 220 1.71 -6.27 -4.99
N THR A 221 1.62 -6.52 -6.29
CA THR A 221 1.45 -7.88 -6.83
C THR A 221 2.61 -8.82 -6.47
N ASN A 222 3.79 -8.27 -6.19
CA ASN A 222 5.00 -9.02 -5.85
C ASN A 222 5.35 -9.00 -4.35
N TYR A 223 4.52 -8.42 -3.46
CA TYR A 223 4.82 -8.39 -2.02
C TYR A 223 4.99 -9.79 -1.42
N ILE A 224 4.19 -10.78 -1.85
CA ILE A 224 4.35 -12.17 -1.41
C ILE A 224 5.69 -12.76 -1.87
N SER A 225 6.12 -12.43 -3.08
CA SER A 225 7.39 -12.89 -3.64
C SER A 225 8.58 -12.26 -2.91
N LEU A 226 8.47 -11.01 -2.50
CA LEU A 226 9.44 -10.32 -1.64
C LEU A 226 9.46 -10.93 -0.23
N LEU A 227 8.29 -11.15 0.37
CA LEU A 227 8.17 -11.79 1.68
C LEU A 227 8.79 -13.19 1.71
N ARG A 228 8.55 -14.03 0.70
CA ARG A 228 9.14 -15.38 0.63
C ARG A 228 10.67 -15.34 0.59
N LYS A 229 11.23 -14.45 -0.22
CA LYS A 229 12.69 -14.24 -0.26
C LYS A 229 13.20 -13.78 1.10
N ALA A 230 12.56 -12.78 1.69
CA ALA A 230 12.95 -12.26 3.00
C ALA A 230 12.87 -13.31 4.11
N LEU A 231 11.86 -14.20 4.10
CA LEU A 231 11.78 -15.34 5.01
C LEU A 231 12.91 -16.34 4.77
N GLN A 232 13.24 -16.65 3.51
CA GLN A 232 14.37 -17.52 3.18
C GLN A 232 15.69 -16.95 3.72
N ASP A 233 15.96 -15.68 3.44
CA ASP A 233 17.20 -14.98 3.80
C ASP A 233 17.34 -14.76 5.32
N SER A 234 16.22 -14.70 6.04
CA SER A 234 16.18 -14.55 7.51
C SER A 234 16.15 -15.87 8.27
N GLY A 235 16.22 -17.03 7.58
CA GLY A 235 16.21 -18.36 8.21
C GLY A 235 14.80 -18.91 8.52
N PHE A 236 13.74 -18.22 8.10
CA PHE A 236 12.33 -18.60 8.27
C PHE A 236 11.68 -19.20 7.01
N GLY A 237 12.47 -19.69 6.06
CA GLY A 237 11.98 -20.24 4.78
C GLY A 237 10.99 -21.40 4.91
N LYS A 238 10.90 -22.04 6.09
CA LYS A 238 9.95 -23.11 6.42
C LYS A 238 8.53 -22.63 6.76
N ILE A 239 8.31 -21.33 6.92
CA ILE A 239 7.04 -20.77 7.35
C ILE A 239 6.08 -20.65 6.15
N PRO A 240 4.85 -21.20 6.23
CA PRO A 240 3.85 -21.05 5.19
C PRO A 240 3.43 -19.58 5.00
N VAL A 241 3.41 -19.13 3.75
CA VAL A 241 2.91 -17.80 3.37
C VAL A 241 1.53 -17.93 2.72
N ILE A 242 0.51 -17.44 3.42
CA ILE A 242 -0.89 -17.42 2.99
C ILE A 242 -1.15 -16.14 2.19
N SER A 243 -1.64 -16.30 0.97
CA SER A 243 -2.17 -15.20 0.17
C SER A 243 -3.65 -15.01 0.46
N ALA A 244 -3.99 -13.99 1.24
CA ALA A 244 -5.38 -13.62 1.51
C ALA A 244 -5.93 -12.79 0.33
N ASN A 245 -6.47 -13.45 -0.69
CA ASN A 245 -7.08 -12.78 -1.85
C ASN A 245 -8.35 -13.51 -2.31
N ILE A 246 -9.28 -12.75 -2.90
CA ILE A 246 -10.57 -13.26 -3.38
C ILE A 246 -10.45 -13.85 -4.80
N ALA A 247 -9.40 -13.46 -5.54
CA ALA A 247 -9.16 -13.90 -6.92
C ALA A 247 -8.57 -15.33 -7.02
N GLY A 248 -8.29 -16.01 -5.90
CA GLY A 248 -7.72 -17.36 -5.89
C GLY A 248 -6.32 -17.45 -6.50
N LEU A 249 -5.56 -16.35 -6.51
CA LEU A 249 -4.24 -16.26 -7.17
C LEU A 249 -3.24 -17.31 -6.67
N GLU A 250 -3.42 -17.80 -5.44
CA GLU A 250 -2.58 -18.83 -4.83
C GLU A 250 -3.42 -19.77 -3.97
N LYS A 251 -3.48 -21.05 -4.33
CA LYS A 251 -4.24 -22.06 -3.59
C LYS A 251 -3.56 -22.40 -2.26
N ASN A 252 -4.32 -22.35 -1.17
CA ASN A 252 -3.92 -22.78 0.17
C ASN A 252 -5.10 -23.61 0.76
N PRO A 253 -5.06 -24.95 0.73
CA PRO A 253 -6.20 -25.80 1.09
C PRO A 253 -6.80 -25.53 2.47
N GLY A 254 -5.97 -25.13 3.44
CA GLY A 254 -6.39 -24.78 4.80
C GLY A 254 -6.98 -23.39 4.94
N PHE A 255 -6.79 -22.50 3.96
CA PHE A 255 -7.28 -21.13 3.98
C PHE A 255 -8.40 -20.95 2.95
N GLN A 256 -9.63 -21.01 3.44
CA GLN A 256 -10.84 -20.87 2.63
C GLN A 256 -11.67 -19.69 3.14
N ILE A 257 -12.02 -18.80 2.22
CA ILE A 257 -12.95 -17.71 2.50
C ILE A 257 -14.37 -18.25 2.31
N THR A 258 -14.94 -18.78 3.38
CA THR A 258 -16.31 -19.31 3.40
C THR A 258 -17.32 -18.17 3.24
N PRO A 259 -18.56 -18.42 2.76
CA PRO A 259 -19.60 -17.38 2.70
C PRO A 259 -19.87 -16.71 4.06
N ARG A 260 -19.72 -17.46 5.17
CA ARG A 260 -19.85 -16.92 6.54
C ARG A 260 -18.73 -15.95 6.87
N LEU A 261 -17.47 -16.33 6.64
CA LEU A 261 -16.32 -15.44 6.82
C LEU A 261 -16.40 -14.22 5.90
N TRP A 262 -16.84 -14.41 4.66
CA TRP A 262 -17.00 -13.34 3.68
C TRP A 262 -18.04 -12.31 4.13
N ARG A 263 -19.19 -12.78 4.62
CA ARG A 263 -20.24 -11.93 5.23
C ARG A 263 -19.70 -11.15 6.43
N LYS A 264 -18.99 -11.81 7.35
CA LYS A 264 -18.37 -11.16 8.52
C LYS A 264 -17.34 -10.10 8.11
N ALA A 265 -16.50 -10.41 7.13
CA ALA A 265 -15.50 -9.47 6.61
C ALA A 265 -16.15 -8.23 5.98
N LEU A 266 -17.22 -8.38 5.20
CA LEU A 266 -17.96 -7.24 4.64
C LEU A 266 -18.64 -6.37 5.70
N MET A 267 -19.28 -7.00 6.68
CA MET A 267 -19.93 -6.28 7.77
C MET A 267 -18.89 -5.53 8.62
N GLY A 268 -17.75 -6.16 8.91
CA GLY A 268 -16.62 -5.53 9.59
C GLY A 268 -16.00 -4.37 8.79
N LEU A 269 -15.87 -4.53 7.47
CA LEU A 269 -15.43 -3.45 6.58
C LEU A 269 -16.41 -2.27 6.63
N THR A 270 -17.73 -2.54 6.58
CA THR A 270 -18.77 -1.51 6.64
C THR A 270 -18.79 -0.80 8.01
N TYR A 271 -18.63 -1.53 9.12
CA TYR A 271 -18.48 -0.93 10.44
C TYR A 271 -17.22 -0.08 10.54
N GLY A 272 -16.10 -0.55 9.97
CA GLY A 272 -14.85 0.21 9.90
C GLY A 272 -15.02 1.54 9.17
N ASP A 273 -15.60 1.51 7.97
CA ASP A 273 -15.87 2.71 7.16
C ASP A 273 -16.82 3.67 7.89
N LEU A 274 -17.94 3.17 8.42
CA LEU A 274 -18.91 3.98 9.16
C LEU A 274 -18.26 4.64 10.38
N LEU A 275 -17.59 3.86 11.23
CA LEU A 275 -16.97 4.38 12.46
C LEU A 275 -15.84 5.35 12.16
N MET A 276 -15.02 5.10 11.14
CA MET A 276 -14.00 6.03 10.68
C MET A 276 -14.62 7.37 10.28
N ARG A 277 -15.68 7.33 9.46
CA ARG A 277 -16.37 8.53 8.96
C ARG A 277 -16.96 9.36 10.09
N VAL A 278 -17.75 8.74 10.98
CA VAL A 278 -18.41 9.48 12.07
C VAL A 278 -17.40 9.98 13.09
N LEU A 279 -16.36 9.19 13.41
CA LEU A 279 -15.30 9.59 14.33
C LEU A 279 -14.54 10.81 13.84
N HIS A 280 -14.00 10.76 12.62
CA HIS A 280 -13.22 11.87 12.06
C HIS A 280 -14.05 13.14 11.86
N ARG A 281 -15.36 13.00 11.64
CA ARG A 281 -16.27 14.14 11.51
C ARG A 281 -16.58 14.83 12.84
N VAL A 282 -16.66 14.10 13.96
CA VAL A 282 -17.04 14.69 15.27
C VAL A 282 -15.86 14.94 16.20
N ARG A 283 -14.82 14.10 16.19
CA ARG A 283 -13.69 14.17 17.13
C ARG A 283 -12.98 15.53 17.12
N PRO A 284 -12.73 16.18 15.98
CA PRO A 284 -12.13 17.51 15.96
C PRO A 284 -12.97 18.56 16.69
N TYR A 285 -14.26 18.33 16.87
CA TYR A 285 -15.22 19.30 17.41
C TYR A 285 -15.76 18.91 18.79
N GLU A 286 -15.32 17.79 19.38
CA GLU A 286 -15.88 17.27 20.62
C GLU A 286 -15.87 18.32 21.75
N ALA A 287 -17.00 18.51 22.42
CA ALA A 287 -17.10 19.49 23.50
C ALA A 287 -16.37 19.00 24.77
N ILE A 288 -16.29 17.69 24.96
CA ILE A 288 -15.57 17.02 26.05
C ILE A 288 -14.47 16.18 25.41
N ARG A 289 -13.22 16.50 25.73
CA ARG A 289 -12.06 15.80 25.18
C ARG A 289 -12.14 14.30 25.49
N GLY A 290 -11.98 13.45 24.48
CA GLY A 290 -12.05 12.00 24.56
C GLY A 290 -13.46 11.39 24.44
N SER A 291 -14.53 12.19 24.39
CA SER A 291 -15.91 11.69 24.32
C SER A 291 -16.19 10.96 23.00
N ALA A 292 -15.63 11.43 21.88
CA ALA A 292 -15.77 10.75 20.60
C ALA A 292 -15.05 9.40 20.59
N ASN A 293 -13.85 9.32 21.19
CA ASN A 293 -13.09 8.08 21.29
C ASN A 293 -13.74 7.06 22.24
N ALA A 294 -14.36 7.52 23.33
CA ALA A 294 -15.11 6.65 24.24
C ALA A 294 -16.34 6.05 23.54
N LEU A 295 -17.09 6.87 22.80
CA LEU A 295 -18.24 6.40 22.01
C LEU A 295 -17.81 5.43 20.91
N PHE A 296 -16.71 5.72 20.23
CA PHE A 296 -16.09 4.80 19.27
C PHE A 296 -15.71 3.46 19.91
N GLY A 297 -15.07 3.48 21.08
CA GLY A 297 -14.68 2.27 21.83
C GLY A 297 -15.89 1.39 22.17
N LYS A 298 -16.94 1.99 22.73
CA LYS A 298 -18.22 1.32 23.01
C LYS A 298 -18.77 0.61 21.77
N TRP A 299 -18.82 1.31 20.63
CA TRP A 299 -19.38 0.74 19.40
C TRP A 299 -18.49 -0.34 18.80
N VAL A 300 -17.16 -0.21 18.89
CA VAL A 300 -16.22 -1.26 18.49
C VAL A 300 -16.48 -2.56 19.25
N GLU A 301 -16.70 -2.50 20.57
CA GLU A 301 -16.98 -3.68 21.40
C GLU A 301 -18.28 -4.36 20.96
N ILE A 302 -19.37 -3.60 20.87
CA ILE A 302 -20.70 -4.09 20.43
C ILE A 302 -20.62 -4.71 19.02
N CYS A 303 -19.95 -4.04 18.08
CA CYS A 303 -19.78 -4.54 16.72
C CYS A 303 -18.95 -5.82 16.67
N ASN A 304 -17.92 -5.95 17.50
CA ASN A 304 -17.10 -7.16 17.57
C ASN A 304 -17.88 -8.37 18.10
N GLU A 305 -18.67 -8.18 19.17
CA GLU A 305 -19.57 -9.22 19.67
C GLU A 305 -20.58 -9.64 18.61
N HIS A 306 -21.19 -8.66 17.92
CA HIS A 306 -22.13 -8.91 16.83
C HIS A 306 -21.52 -9.73 15.69
N LEU A 307 -20.28 -9.44 15.29
CA LEU A 307 -19.62 -10.11 14.16
C LEU A 307 -19.39 -11.61 14.37
N ILE A 308 -19.45 -12.12 15.59
CA ILE A 308 -19.37 -13.56 15.87
C ILE A 308 -20.53 -14.30 15.20
N HIS A 309 -21.73 -13.71 15.21
CA HIS A 309 -22.94 -14.29 14.63
C HIS A 309 -23.34 -13.63 13.29
N ALA A 310 -23.06 -12.33 13.15
CA ALA A 310 -23.19 -11.55 11.93
C ALA A 310 -24.61 -11.54 11.32
N ASP A 311 -25.65 -11.50 12.14
CA ASP A 311 -27.04 -11.43 11.67
C ASP A 311 -27.37 -10.06 11.05
N SER A 312 -28.28 -10.04 10.07
CA SER A 312 -28.59 -8.82 9.28
C SER A 312 -29.47 -7.81 10.03
N GLY A 313 -30.29 -8.28 10.98
CA GLY A 313 -31.23 -7.44 11.70
C GLY A 313 -30.50 -6.51 12.66
N SER A 314 -29.61 -7.08 13.48
CA SER A 314 -28.75 -6.34 14.38
C SER A 314 -27.79 -5.43 13.61
N PHE A 315 -27.25 -5.88 12.47
CA PHE A 315 -26.40 -5.06 11.61
C PHE A 315 -27.06 -3.74 11.20
N LYS A 316 -28.28 -3.83 10.67
CA LYS A 316 -29.07 -2.67 10.28
C LYS A 316 -29.36 -1.76 11.48
N LYS A 317 -29.78 -2.35 12.60
CA LYS A 317 -30.08 -1.62 13.83
C LYS A 317 -28.85 -0.87 14.35
N TYR A 318 -27.69 -1.53 14.41
CA TYR A 318 -26.46 -0.94 14.93
C TYR A 318 -25.92 0.16 14.03
N ILE A 319 -25.98 0.00 12.69
CA ILE A 319 -25.65 1.10 11.77
C ILE A 319 -26.47 2.36 12.08
N GLN A 320 -27.79 2.22 12.22
CA GLN A 320 -28.67 3.35 12.52
C GLN A 320 -28.37 3.97 13.90
N GLN A 321 -28.10 3.13 14.90
CA GLN A 321 -27.76 3.59 16.25
C GLN A 321 -26.40 4.27 16.33
N ILE A 322 -25.39 3.79 15.60
CA ILE A 322 -24.08 4.44 15.49
C ILE A 322 -24.26 5.85 14.95
N VAL A 323 -24.92 6.00 13.79
CA VAL A 323 -25.14 7.32 13.19
C VAL A 323 -25.88 8.24 14.16
N ARG A 324 -26.93 7.74 14.82
CA ARG A 324 -27.72 8.50 15.80
C ARG A 324 -26.90 8.94 17.01
N ASP A 325 -26.13 8.05 17.62
CA ASP A 325 -25.32 8.36 18.81
C ASP A 325 -24.27 9.43 18.48
N PHE A 326 -23.62 9.32 17.30
CA PHE A 326 -22.64 10.31 16.84
C PHE A 326 -23.29 11.64 16.40
N ASP A 327 -24.52 11.60 15.88
CA ASP A 327 -25.33 12.80 15.61
C ASP A 327 -25.75 13.54 16.88
N GLN A 328 -25.90 12.82 18.00
CA GLN A 328 -26.28 13.40 19.28
C GLN A 328 -25.06 13.82 20.12
N LEU A 329 -23.84 13.40 19.76
CA LEU A 329 -22.63 13.76 20.48
C LEU A 329 -22.49 15.30 20.53
N LYS A 330 -22.22 15.84 21.72
CA LYS A 330 -22.07 17.29 21.91
C LYS A 330 -20.78 17.76 21.25
N ILE A 331 -20.91 18.63 20.25
CA ILE A 331 -19.80 19.24 19.53
C ILE A 331 -19.85 20.77 19.63
N SER A 332 -18.70 21.39 19.42
CA SER A 332 -18.54 22.84 19.26
C SER A 332 -18.92 23.27 17.84
N ASN A 333 -19.43 24.50 17.71
CA ASN A 333 -19.86 25.07 16.42
C ASN A 333 -18.72 25.81 15.69
N ILE A 334 -17.47 25.60 16.10
CA ILE A 334 -16.31 26.19 15.42
C ILE A 334 -16.20 25.59 14.02
N LYS A 335 -15.90 26.42 13.02
CA LYS A 335 -15.55 25.94 11.68
C LYS A 335 -14.06 25.68 11.64
N LYS A 336 -13.67 24.53 11.09
CA LYS A 336 -12.27 24.15 10.88
C LYS A 336 -12.02 23.92 9.40
N PRO A 337 -10.81 24.19 8.88
CA PRO A 337 -10.46 23.78 7.53
C PRO A 337 -10.62 22.27 7.38
N ARG A 338 -11.30 21.85 6.32
CA ARG A 338 -11.47 20.43 5.99
C ARG A 338 -10.35 20.00 5.06
N VAL A 339 -9.71 18.88 5.39
CA VAL A 339 -8.54 18.35 4.69
C VAL A 339 -8.76 16.89 4.35
N GLY A 340 -8.79 16.59 3.04
CA GLY A 340 -8.85 15.22 2.56
C GLY A 340 -7.51 14.50 2.68
N VAL A 341 -7.52 13.23 3.07
CA VAL A 341 -6.35 12.35 3.05
C VAL A 341 -6.60 11.25 2.04
N VAL A 342 -5.84 11.28 0.95
CA VAL A 342 -5.96 10.34 -0.18
C VAL A 342 -4.59 9.75 -0.48
N GLY A 343 -4.52 8.67 -1.26
CA GLY A 343 -3.26 8.15 -1.77
C GLY A 343 -3.16 6.63 -1.70
N GLU A 344 -1.94 6.11 -1.56
CA GLU A 344 -1.69 4.66 -1.53
C GLU A 344 -2.42 4.00 -0.37
N ILE A 345 -3.07 2.86 -0.62
CA ILE A 345 -4.05 2.29 0.30
C ILE A 345 -3.49 1.97 1.70
N LEU A 346 -2.29 1.40 1.84
CA LEU A 346 -1.71 1.13 3.15
C LEU A 346 -1.30 2.43 3.85
N VAL A 347 -0.61 3.31 3.13
CA VAL A 347 -0.17 4.61 3.66
C VAL A 347 -1.37 5.48 4.04
N LYS A 348 -2.48 5.41 3.33
CA LYS A 348 -3.71 6.17 3.61
C LYS A 348 -4.33 5.81 4.96
N TYR A 349 -4.34 4.51 5.31
CA TYR A 349 -5.06 4.02 6.50
C TYR A 349 -4.17 3.64 7.68
N ASN A 350 -2.87 3.42 7.49
CA ASN A 350 -1.96 3.03 8.56
C ASN A 350 -1.22 4.24 9.15
N PRO A 351 -1.50 4.65 10.41
CA PRO A 351 -0.84 5.77 11.05
C PRO A 351 0.69 5.59 11.20
N GLN A 352 1.18 4.35 11.30
CA GLN A 352 2.61 4.07 11.35
C GLN A 352 3.30 4.27 9.99
N ALA A 353 2.55 4.20 8.89
CA ALA A 353 3.09 4.38 7.55
C ALA A 353 3.07 5.84 7.09
N ASN A 354 2.32 6.70 7.78
CA ASN A 354 2.07 8.08 7.35
C ASN A 354 2.36 9.14 8.43
N ASN A 355 3.09 8.76 9.50
CA ASN A 355 3.39 9.62 10.65
C ASN A 355 2.12 10.22 11.27
N SER A 356 1.10 9.38 11.42
CA SER A 356 -0.19 9.69 12.01
C SER A 356 -0.85 10.94 11.41
N VAL A 357 -0.86 11.05 10.08
CA VAL A 357 -1.30 12.26 9.34
C VAL A 357 -2.66 12.79 9.80
N VAL A 358 -3.63 11.91 10.10
CA VAL A 358 -4.95 12.31 10.61
C VAL A 358 -4.83 13.03 11.96
N GLN A 359 -4.05 12.46 12.89
CA GLN A 359 -3.82 13.06 14.21
C GLN A 359 -3.10 14.40 14.07
N VAL A 360 -2.09 14.48 13.21
CA VAL A 360 -1.35 15.73 12.91
C VAL A 360 -2.30 16.82 12.41
N LEU A 361 -3.18 16.50 11.46
CA LEU A 361 -4.16 17.46 10.94
C LEU A 361 -5.11 17.96 12.04
N GLU A 362 -5.62 17.05 12.86
CA GLU A 362 -6.53 17.39 13.96
C GLU A 362 -5.85 18.24 15.05
N ASP A 363 -4.60 17.94 15.40
CA ASP A 363 -3.80 18.68 16.39
C ASP A 363 -3.43 20.09 15.94
N GLU A 364 -3.29 20.29 14.62
CA GLU A 364 -3.13 21.61 13.99
C GLU A 364 -4.48 22.33 13.80
N GLY A 365 -5.61 21.70 14.15
CA GLY A 365 -6.93 22.32 14.18
C GLY A 365 -7.76 22.16 12.92
N ALA A 366 -7.44 21.19 12.06
CA ALA A 366 -8.24 20.83 10.88
C ALA A 366 -9.21 19.66 11.16
N GLU A 367 -10.18 19.47 10.26
CA GLU A 367 -11.00 18.26 10.16
C GLU A 367 -10.42 17.38 9.06
N ALA A 368 -10.00 16.16 9.41
CA ALA A 368 -9.52 15.18 8.43
C ALA A 368 -10.70 14.41 7.81
N ILE A 369 -10.66 14.22 6.49
CA ILE A 369 -11.62 13.40 5.75
C ILE A 369 -10.86 12.31 5.02
N VAL A 370 -11.17 11.06 5.36
CA VAL A 370 -10.55 9.88 4.73
C VAL A 370 -11.64 9.14 3.96
N PRO A 371 -11.50 8.96 2.63
CA PRO A 371 -12.45 8.17 1.85
C PRO A 371 -12.54 6.71 2.32
N ASP A 372 -13.68 6.08 2.05
CA ASP A 372 -14.02 4.73 2.53
C ASP A 372 -13.12 3.67 1.87
N MET A 373 -12.69 2.68 2.65
CA MET A 373 -11.92 1.55 2.15
C MET A 373 -12.74 0.66 1.22
N MET A 374 -14.06 0.55 1.43
CA MET A 374 -14.95 -0.19 0.54
C MET A 374 -14.90 0.34 -0.90
N ASP A 375 -14.68 1.63 -1.12
CA ASP A 375 -14.61 2.23 -2.46
C ASP A 375 -13.48 1.61 -3.30
N PHE A 376 -12.35 1.25 -2.70
CA PHE A 376 -11.26 0.56 -3.40
C PHE A 376 -11.68 -0.81 -3.95
N PHE A 377 -12.44 -1.59 -3.18
CA PHE A 377 -12.93 -2.89 -3.62
C PHE A 377 -14.01 -2.76 -4.71
N ILE A 378 -14.88 -1.76 -4.61
CA ILE A 378 -15.89 -1.48 -5.64
C ILE A 378 -15.22 -1.00 -6.93
N TYR A 379 -14.20 -0.16 -6.83
CA TYR A 379 -13.34 0.25 -7.95
C TYR A 379 -12.70 -0.94 -8.66
N CYS A 380 -12.09 -1.87 -7.92
CA CYS A 380 -11.47 -3.05 -8.51
C CYS A 380 -12.47 -3.90 -9.31
N ALA A 381 -13.73 -3.95 -8.87
CA ALA A 381 -14.79 -4.65 -9.59
C ALA A 381 -15.33 -3.87 -10.79
N TYR A 382 -15.38 -2.53 -10.70
CA TYR A 382 -15.71 -1.66 -11.82
C TYR A 382 -14.69 -1.77 -12.96
N ASP A 383 -13.40 -1.92 -12.64
CA ASP A 383 -12.36 -2.07 -13.67
C ASP A 383 -12.54 -3.31 -14.54
N LEU A 384 -13.24 -4.36 -14.06
CA LEU A 384 -13.63 -5.49 -14.91
C LEU A 384 -14.59 -5.08 -16.03
N THR A 385 -15.40 -4.06 -15.79
CA THR A 385 -16.25 -3.45 -16.83
C THR A 385 -15.42 -2.72 -17.86
N TYR A 386 -14.48 -1.88 -17.44
CA TYR A 386 -13.59 -1.19 -18.37
C TYR A 386 -12.77 -2.18 -19.21
N LYS A 387 -12.19 -3.20 -18.58
CA LYS A 387 -11.40 -4.24 -19.27
C LYS A 387 -12.21 -4.96 -20.34
N HIS A 388 -13.49 -5.25 -20.08
CA HIS A 388 -14.32 -5.92 -21.07
C HIS A 388 -14.65 -5.05 -22.29
N HIS A 389 -14.88 -3.75 -22.07
CA HIS A 389 -15.26 -2.85 -23.17
C HIS A 389 -14.07 -2.33 -23.96
N THR A 390 -12.87 -2.25 -23.36
CA THR A 390 -11.72 -1.56 -23.97
C THR A 390 -10.47 -2.43 -24.11
N LEU A 391 -10.34 -3.50 -23.32
CA LEU A 391 -9.14 -4.36 -23.29
C LEU A 391 -9.52 -5.83 -23.53
N ASP A 392 -8.76 -6.75 -22.97
CA ASP A 392 -8.88 -8.21 -23.12
C ASP A 392 -9.87 -8.86 -22.12
N GLY A 393 -10.75 -8.07 -21.50
CA GLY A 393 -11.67 -8.56 -20.49
C GLY A 393 -12.78 -9.46 -21.07
N SER A 394 -13.01 -10.60 -20.44
CA SER A 394 -14.07 -11.54 -20.83
C SER A 394 -15.47 -11.09 -20.36
N ARG A 395 -16.52 -11.54 -21.04
CA ARG A 395 -17.93 -11.32 -20.62
C ARG A 395 -18.20 -11.83 -19.20
N ARG A 396 -17.59 -12.97 -18.82
CA ARG A 396 -17.72 -13.54 -17.47
C ARG A 396 -17.16 -12.60 -16.40
N GLN A 397 -15.99 -11.99 -16.66
CA GLN A 397 -15.39 -11.00 -15.76
C GLN A 397 -16.31 -9.77 -15.62
N TYR A 398 -16.84 -9.25 -16.73
CA TYR A 398 -17.81 -8.15 -16.73
C TYR A 398 -19.00 -8.42 -15.81
N PHE A 399 -19.70 -9.54 -16.01
CA PHE A 399 -20.86 -9.88 -15.18
C PHE A 399 -20.48 -10.10 -13.72
N SER A 400 -19.33 -10.75 -13.45
CA SER A 400 -18.86 -10.95 -12.08
C SER A 400 -18.56 -9.62 -11.37
N GLY A 401 -17.98 -8.64 -12.07
CA GLY A 401 -17.74 -7.30 -11.54
C GLY A 401 -19.04 -6.57 -11.20
N LYS A 402 -20.04 -6.60 -12.09
CA LYS A 402 -21.36 -6.00 -11.84
C LYS A 402 -22.06 -6.63 -10.63
N VAL A 403 -22.02 -7.96 -10.50
CA VAL A 403 -22.58 -8.68 -9.34
C VAL A 403 -21.85 -8.27 -8.06
N PHE A 404 -20.52 -8.19 -8.10
CA PHE A 404 -19.71 -7.79 -6.95
C PHE A 404 -19.98 -6.35 -6.50
N ILE A 405 -20.08 -5.41 -7.44
CA ILE A 405 -20.49 -4.02 -7.16
C ILE A 405 -21.86 -4.02 -6.47
N SER A 406 -22.85 -4.71 -7.03
CA SER A 406 -24.19 -4.77 -6.44
C SER A 406 -24.19 -5.38 -5.03
N LEU A 407 -23.37 -6.41 -4.79
CA LEU A 407 -23.24 -7.04 -3.47
C LEU A 407 -22.62 -6.09 -2.43
N LEU A 408 -21.54 -5.39 -2.79
CA LEU A 408 -20.89 -4.41 -1.92
C LEU A 408 -21.80 -3.21 -1.64
N GLU A 409 -22.45 -2.65 -2.67
CA GLU A 409 -23.41 -1.56 -2.53
C GLU A 409 -24.62 -1.99 -1.68
N PHE A 410 -25.10 -3.22 -1.83
CA PHE A 410 -26.16 -3.77 -0.97
C PHE A 410 -25.71 -3.83 0.50
N CYS A 411 -24.48 -4.27 0.76
CA CYS A 411 -23.94 -4.36 2.12
C CYS A 411 -23.89 -2.98 2.82
N ARG A 412 -23.45 -1.94 2.10
CA ARG A 412 -23.40 -0.56 2.63
C ARG A 412 -24.69 0.24 2.44
N LYS A 413 -25.76 -0.34 1.87
CA LYS A 413 -27.02 0.37 1.58
C LYS A 413 -27.61 1.01 2.82
N GLU A 414 -27.66 0.27 3.93
CA GLU A 414 -28.23 0.80 5.18
C GLU A 414 -27.33 1.88 5.78
N MET A 415 -26.02 1.77 5.64
CA MET A 415 -25.07 2.81 6.04
C MET A 415 -25.35 4.10 5.27
N LYS A 416 -25.47 4.03 3.94
CA LYS A 416 -25.81 5.19 3.10
C LYS A 416 -27.15 5.81 3.50
N ALA A 417 -28.18 4.99 3.68
CA ALA A 417 -29.51 5.47 4.04
C ALA A 417 -29.57 6.10 5.45
N ALA A 418 -28.75 5.64 6.39
CA ALA A 418 -28.64 6.25 7.72
C ALA A 418 -27.88 7.58 7.65
N LEU A 419 -26.78 7.64 6.90
CA LEU A 419 -26.00 8.87 6.68
C LEU A 419 -26.82 9.93 5.93
N GLU A 420 -27.60 9.55 4.91
CA GLU A 420 -28.48 10.47 4.17
C GLU A 420 -29.56 11.14 5.04
N ARG A 421 -29.96 10.49 6.15
CA ARG A 421 -30.93 11.04 7.11
C ARG A 421 -30.26 11.81 8.26
N SER A 422 -28.93 11.81 8.32
CA SER A 422 -28.17 12.53 9.33
C SER A 422 -28.14 14.03 9.02
N GLU A 423 -28.05 14.84 10.07
CA GLU A 423 -27.82 16.29 9.93
C GLU A 423 -26.32 16.64 9.80
N ARG A 424 -25.41 15.69 10.10
CA ARG A 424 -23.96 15.96 10.22
C ARG A 424 -23.08 15.22 9.22
N PHE A 425 -23.52 14.05 8.76
CA PHE A 425 -22.71 13.14 7.95
C PHE A 425 -23.23 13.01 6.52
N ASP A 426 -22.30 12.79 5.59
CA ASP A 426 -22.62 12.57 4.18
C ASP A 426 -22.41 11.09 3.81
N PRO A 427 -23.24 10.50 2.93
CA PRO A 427 -23.01 9.15 2.41
C PRO A 427 -21.84 9.12 1.41
N PRO A 428 -21.14 7.97 1.24
CA PRO A 428 -20.20 7.80 0.13
C PRO A 428 -20.91 7.81 -1.23
N PRO A 429 -20.30 8.42 -2.27
CA PRO A 429 -20.88 8.45 -3.62
C PRO A 429 -20.87 7.05 -4.26
N SER A 430 -21.63 6.90 -5.34
CA SER A 430 -21.58 5.66 -6.14
C SER A 430 -20.26 5.58 -6.93
N ILE A 431 -19.81 4.36 -7.23
CA ILE A 431 -18.63 4.18 -8.09
C ILE A 431 -18.83 4.75 -9.50
N TYR A 432 -20.07 4.79 -10.00
CA TYR A 432 -20.38 5.36 -11.31
C TYR A 432 -20.19 6.87 -11.31
N THR A 433 -20.59 7.55 -10.23
CA THR A 433 -20.32 8.98 -10.03
C THR A 433 -18.82 9.26 -9.95
N GLN A 434 -18.08 8.40 -9.25
CA GLN A 434 -16.61 8.53 -9.17
C GLN A 434 -15.95 8.32 -10.55
N ALA A 435 -16.39 7.32 -11.32
CA ALA A 435 -15.90 7.08 -12.67
C ALA A 435 -16.20 8.25 -13.61
N GLU A 436 -17.41 8.84 -13.52
CA GLU A 436 -17.78 10.03 -14.28
C GLU A 436 -16.93 11.24 -13.92
N ARG A 437 -16.63 11.45 -12.63
CA ARG A 437 -15.72 12.53 -12.18
C ARG A 437 -14.33 12.36 -12.78
N ALA A 438 -13.74 11.17 -12.64
CA ALA A 438 -12.39 10.92 -13.14
C ALA A 438 -12.31 11.02 -14.67
N SER A 439 -13.32 10.53 -15.41
CA SER A 439 -13.30 10.50 -16.87
C SER A 439 -13.26 11.89 -17.52
N ARG A 440 -13.64 12.94 -16.80
CA ARG A 440 -13.53 14.34 -17.24
C ARG A 440 -12.09 14.83 -17.36
N ILE A 441 -11.15 14.23 -16.61
CA ILE A 441 -9.76 14.69 -16.49
C ILE A 441 -8.77 13.62 -16.96
N LEU A 442 -9.08 12.33 -16.80
CA LEU A 442 -8.19 11.24 -17.20
C LEU A 442 -8.92 9.98 -17.67
N SER A 443 -8.25 9.18 -18.49
CA SER A 443 -8.79 7.90 -18.96
C SER A 443 -8.94 6.88 -17.82
N LEU A 444 -10.12 6.27 -17.70
CA LEU A 444 -10.39 5.17 -16.75
C LEU A 444 -9.54 3.91 -17.02
N GLY A 445 -8.77 3.87 -18.13
CA GLY A 445 -7.76 2.84 -18.35
C GLY A 445 -6.55 2.95 -17.43
N ARG A 446 -6.42 4.02 -16.66
CA ARG A 446 -5.42 4.16 -15.59
C ARG A 446 -5.86 3.36 -14.36
N HIS A 447 -5.88 2.03 -14.48
CA HIS A 447 -6.45 1.11 -13.49
C HIS A 447 -5.42 0.35 -12.63
N THR A 448 -4.17 0.80 -12.59
CA THR A 448 -3.11 0.15 -11.78
C THR A 448 -3.09 0.75 -10.39
N GLY A 449 -2.96 -0.08 -9.34
CA GLY A 449 -3.03 0.38 -7.95
C GLY A 449 -4.40 0.98 -7.64
N GLU A 450 -4.42 2.15 -7.00
CA GLU A 450 -5.64 2.95 -6.80
C GLU A 450 -6.15 3.57 -8.10
N GLY A 451 -5.27 3.70 -9.11
CA GLY A 451 -5.63 4.14 -10.46
C GLY A 451 -6.46 5.41 -10.49
N TRP A 452 -7.53 5.41 -11.29
CA TRP A 452 -8.41 6.56 -11.49
C TRP A 452 -9.27 6.89 -10.27
N LEU A 453 -9.47 5.95 -9.34
CA LEU A 453 -10.22 6.21 -8.09
C LEU A 453 -9.56 7.31 -7.28
N LEU A 454 -8.22 7.33 -7.23
CA LEU A 454 -7.48 8.35 -6.47
C LEU A 454 -7.83 9.77 -6.93
N THR A 455 -7.89 10.00 -8.24
CA THR A 455 -8.28 11.30 -8.78
C THR A 455 -9.76 11.59 -8.56
N ALA A 456 -10.63 10.57 -8.68
CA ALA A 456 -12.05 10.71 -8.38
C ALA A 456 -12.29 11.12 -6.92
N GLU A 457 -11.58 10.51 -5.96
CA GLU A 457 -11.59 10.87 -4.54
C GLU A 457 -11.19 12.33 -4.35
N MET A 458 -10.12 12.80 -5.00
CA MET A 458 -9.69 14.20 -4.95
C MET A 458 -10.76 15.16 -5.48
N ILE A 459 -11.35 14.86 -6.64
CA ILE A 459 -12.43 15.67 -7.23
C ILE A 459 -13.63 15.70 -6.29
N GLY A 460 -14.04 14.54 -5.77
CA GLY A 460 -15.15 14.41 -4.83
C GLY A 460 -14.92 15.26 -3.57
N LEU A 461 -13.72 15.23 -2.99
CA LEU A 461 -13.39 16.05 -1.82
C LEU A 461 -13.50 17.55 -2.12
N ILE A 462 -12.96 18.00 -3.26
CA ILE A 462 -13.03 19.40 -3.68
C ILE A 462 -14.48 19.85 -3.86
N GLU A 463 -15.29 19.06 -4.55
CA GLU A 463 -16.71 19.36 -4.82
C GLU A 463 -17.56 19.40 -3.53
N HIS A 464 -17.18 18.64 -2.50
CA HIS A 464 -17.87 18.61 -1.20
C HIS A 464 -17.22 19.50 -0.13
N GLY A 465 -16.50 20.55 -0.54
CA GLY A 465 -16.00 21.59 0.37
C GLY A 465 -14.77 21.21 1.19
N ALA A 466 -13.98 20.24 0.73
CA ALA A 466 -12.67 19.90 1.28
C ALA A 466 -11.56 20.05 0.21
N PRO A 467 -11.29 21.29 -0.26
CA PRO A 467 -10.34 21.53 -1.34
C PRO A 467 -8.87 21.37 -0.92
N ASN A 468 -8.60 21.28 0.38
CA ASN A 468 -7.27 21.01 0.91
C ASN A 468 -7.05 19.50 0.94
N ILE A 469 -5.99 19.00 0.33
CA ILE A 469 -5.77 17.56 0.19
C ILE A 469 -4.32 17.22 0.49
N VAL A 470 -4.11 16.28 1.40
CA VAL A 470 -2.83 15.59 1.59
C VAL A 470 -2.88 14.28 0.80
N CYS A 471 -2.09 14.21 -0.28
CA CYS A 471 -1.91 13.00 -1.07
C CYS A 471 -0.71 12.23 -0.51
N VAL A 472 -0.95 11.18 0.27
CA VAL A 472 0.08 10.37 0.93
C VAL A 472 0.51 9.21 0.02
N GLN A 473 1.80 9.08 -0.23
CA GLN A 473 2.30 8.04 -1.13
C GLN A 473 3.66 7.53 -0.66
N PRO A 474 4.00 6.26 -0.91
CA PRO A 474 5.37 5.83 -0.79
C PRO A 474 6.22 6.52 -1.88
N PHE A 475 7.50 6.73 -1.58
CA PHE A 475 8.44 7.23 -2.59
C PHE A 475 8.40 6.32 -3.84
N ALA A 476 8.50 6.92 -5.02
CA ALA A 476 8.43 6.18 -6.30
C ALA A 476 7.12 5.38 -6.52
N CYS A 477 6.00 5.72 -5.87
CA CYS A 477 4.71 5.03 -6.09
C CYS A 477 4.19 5.20 -7.53
N LEU A 478 4.28 4.15 -8.35
CA LEU A 478 3.85 4.14 -9.75
C LEU A 478 2.45 4.73 -9.98
N PRO A 479 1.38 4.22 -9.33
CA PRO A 479 0.03 4.71 -9.59
C PRO A 479 -0.13 6.16 -9.13
N ASN A 480 0.33 6.50 -7.92
CA ASN A 480 0.17 7.84 -7.38
C ASN A 480 1.01 8.89 -8.15
N HIS A 481 2.16 8.51 -8.73
CA HIS A 481 2.91 9.42 -9.61
C HIS A 481 2.10 9.84 -10.84
N VAL A 482 1.28 8.94 -11.39
CA VAL A 482 0.46 9.21 -12.58
C VAL A 482 -0.88 9.83 -12.21
N THR A 483 -1.68 9.20 -11.34
CA THR A 483 -3.07 9.59 -11.05
C THR A 483 -3.23 10.46 -9.79
N GLY A 484 -2.21 10.51 -8.93
CA GLY A 484 -2.15 11.39 -7.77
C GLY A 484 -1.40 12.68 -8.11
N LYS A 485 -0.08 12.67 -7.85
CA LYS A 485 0.84 13.80 -8.06
C LYS A 485 0.79 14.34 -9.49
N GLY A 486 0.75 13.46 -10.49
CA GLY A 486 0.68 13.84 -11.91
C GLY A 486 -0.57 14.64 -12.27
N MET A 487 -1.67 14.45 -11.55
CA MET A 487 -2.95 15.12 -11.81
C MET A 487 -3.10 16.46 -11.09
N ILE A 488 -2.21 16.82 -10.15
CA ILE A 488 -2.35 18.06 -9.36
C ILE A 488 -2.45 19.31 -10.24
N LYS A 489 -1.63 19.41 -11.30
CA LYS A 489 -1.65 20.56 -12.21
C LYS A 489 -2.99 20.69 -12.92
N ASP A 490 -3.53 19.58 -13.41
CA ASP A 490 -4.77 19.59 -14.18
C ASP A 490 -6.01 19.75 -13.26
N LEU A 491 -5.96 19.17 -12.06
CA LEU A 491 -6.94 19.43 -11.00
C LEU A 491 -7.00 20.91 -10.64
N ARG A 492 -5.86 21.58 -10.45
CA ARG A 492 -5.82 23.03 -10.17
C ARG A 492 -6.33 23.89 -11.32
N ARG A 493 -6.20 23.43 -12.56
CA ARG A 493 -6.76 24.12 -13.74
C ARG A 493 -8.29 24.08 -13.73
N HIS A 494 -8.89 22.94 -13.37
CA HIS A 494 -10.35 22.77 -13.33
C HIS A 494 -10.96 23.28 -12.00
N TYR A 495 -10.18 23.23 -10.92
CA TYR A 495 -10.57 23.61 -9.57
C TYR A 495 -9.52 24.55 -8.96
N PRO A 496 -9.57 25.86 -9.26
CA PRO A 496 -8.58 26.84 -8.80
C PRO A 496 -8.41 26.91 -7.27
N GLN A 497 -9.43 26.51 -6.51
CA GLN A 497 -9.41 26.43 -5.05
C GLN A 497 -8.60 25.24 -4.51
N ALA A 498 -8.22 24.28 -5.35
CA ALA A 498 -7.58 23.04 -4.92
C ALA A 498 -6.18 23.28 -4.33
N ASN A 499 -6.03 22.99 -3.05
CA ASN A 499 -4.79 23.11 -2.30
C ASN A 499 -4.25 21.71 -1.96
N ILE A 500 -3.56 21.11 -2.93
CA ILE A 500 -3.09 19.72 -2.85
C ILE A 500 -1.59 19.68 -2.54
N ALA A 501 -1.20 18.89 -1.53
CA ALA A 501 0.19 18.61 -1.18
C ALA A 501 0.46 17.10 -1.27
N ALA A 502 1.44 16.72 -2.10
CA ALA A 502 1.93 15.34 -2.17
C ALA A 502 3.04 15.11 -1.13
N ILE A 503 2.87 14.08 -0.31
CA ILE A 503 3.79 13.70 0.77
C ILE A 503 4.35 12.31 0.48
N ASP A 504 5.66 12.24 0.28
CA ASP A 504 6.39 11.01 0.00
C ASP A 504 6.89 10.40 1.32
N TYR A 505 6.55 9.14 1.57
CA TYR A 505 6.98 8.34 2.72
C TYR A 505 7.97 7.26 2.29
N ASP A 506 9.05 7.13 3.04
CA ASP A 506 10.17 6.24 2.76
C ASP A 506 10.97 5.97 4.04
N PRO A 507 11.66 4.83 4.21
CA PRO A 507 12.47 4.56 5.40
C PRO A 507 13.55 5.61 5.66
N GLY A 508 14.07 6.26 4.61
CA GLY A 508 15.12 7.28 4.71
C GLY A 508 14.62 8.72 4.70
N ALA A 509 13.32 8.96 4.52
CA ALA A 509 12.78 10.32 4.43
C ALA A 509 12.67 10.99 5.80
N SER A 510 13.05 12.27 5.86
CA SER A 510 12.89 13.07 7.07
C SER A 510 11.41 13.32 7.39
N GLU A 511 10.96 12.83 8.55
CA GLU A 511 9.63 13.10 9.10
C GLU A 511 9.37 14.61 9.24
N VAL A 512 10.40 15.37 9.64
CA VAL A 512 10.31 16.83 9.77
C VAL A 512 9.96 17.49 8.43
N ASN A 513 10.55 17.03 7.32
CA ASN A 513 10.25 17.56 5.99
C ASN A 513 8.77 17.27 5.58
N GLN A 514 8.27 16.08 5.89
CA GLN A 514 6.87 15.71 5.61
C GLN A 514 5.90 16.57 6.44
N LEU A 515 6.17 16.72 7.74
CA LEU A 515 5.37 17.56 8.63
C LEU A 515 5.38 19.04 8.19
N ASN A 516 6.54 19.57 7.79
CA ASN A 516 6.64 20.96 7.31
C ASN A 516 5.78 21.18 6.06
N ARG A 517 5.76 20.25 5.11
CA ARG A 517 4.90 20.34 3.92
C ARG A 517 3.41 20.35 4.28
N ILE A 518 2.99 19.51 5.24
CA ILE A 518 1.61 19.48 5.72
C ILE A 518 1.26 20.82 6.40
N LYS A 519 2.13 21.34 7.27
CA LYS A 519 1.92 22.62 7.97
C LYS A 519 1.88 23.81 7.00
N LEU A 520 2.72 23.82 5.97
CA LEU A 520 2.68 24.84 4.92
C LEU A 520 1.36 24.79 4.14
N MET A 521 0.86 23.60 3.79
CA MET A 521 -0.44 23.45 3.15
C MET A 521 -1.58 23.95 4.08
N LEU A 522 -1.53 23.59 5.36
CA LEU A 522 -2.50 24.06 6.36
C LEU A 522 -2.47 25.58 6.55
N SER A 523 -1.31 26.22 6.45
CA SER A 523 -1.20 27.68 6.52
C SER A 523 -2.09 28.38 5.49
N ILE A 524 -2.11 27.84 4.27
CA ILE A 524 -2.94 28.32 3.17
C ILE A 524 -4.40 27.99 3.44
N ALA A 525 -4.68 26.79 3.95
CA ALA A 525 -6.03 26.36 4.32
C ALA A 525 -6.68 27.30 5.35
N PHE A 526 -5.94 27.66 6.41
CA PHE A 526 -6.37 28.57 7.47
C PHE A 526 -6.57 30.00 6.94
N LYS A 527 -5.64 30.48 6.11
CA LYS A 527 -5.75 31.80 5.45
C LYS A 527 -7.01 31.89 4.58
N ASN A 528 -7.27 30.87 3.75
CA ASN A 528 -8.43 30.84 2.86
C ASN A 528 -9.76 30.70 3.62
N ALA A 529 -9.74 30.07 4.80
CA ALA A 529 -10.91 29.92 5.64
C ALA A 529 -11.19 31.16 6.53
N ASN A 530 -10.45 32.27 6.36
CA ASN A 530 -10.47 33.45 7.23
C ASN A 530 -10.23 33.11 8.73
N HIS A 531 -9.60 31.97 8.99
CA HIS A 531 -9.27 31.48 10.33
C HIS A 531 -7.78 31.71 10.57
N LEU A 532 -7.39 32.88 11.05
CA LEU A 532 -6.03 33.06 11.59
C LEU A 532 -5.95 32.38 12.96
N SER A 533 -5.47 31.14 13.00
CA SER A 533 -5.17 30.44 14.25
C SER A 533 -4.09 31.21 15.03
N LYS A 534 -4.40 31.66 16.26
CA LYS A 534 -3.42 32.28 17.19
C LYS A 534 -2.19 31.39 17.42
N LYS A 535 -2.36 30.06 17.41
CA LYS A 535 -1.27 29.08 17.58
C LYS A 535 -0.35 29.03 16.36
N PHE A 536 -0.90 29.25 15.16
CA PHE A 536 -0.13 29.29 13.91
C PHE A 536 0.73 30.56 13.81
N LEU A 537 0.20 31.71 14.25
CA LEU A 537 0.95 32.97 14.33
C LEU A 537 2.12 32.90 15.34
N LEU A 538 1.96 32.17 16.45
CA LEU A 538 3.00 31.96 17.45
C LEU A 538 4.14 31.04 16.94
N ASN A 539 3.83 30.06 16.09
CA ASN A 539 4.85 29.16 15.54
C ASN A 539 5.62 29.74 14.34
N LEU A 540 5.02 30.66 13.58
CA LEU A 540 5.72 31.42 12.53
C LEU A 540 6.68 32.46 13.13
N SER A 541 6.27 33.11 14.22
CA SER A 541 7.10 34.12 14.91
C SER A 541 8.27 33.51 15.69
N SER A 542 8.16 32.26 16.15
CA SER A 542 9.26 31.55 16.81
C SER A 542 10.33 31.04 15.83
N GLN A 543 9.98 30.82 14.55
CA GLN A 543 10.96 30.47 13.51
C GLN A 543 11.59 31.68 12.82
N SER A 544 10.94 32.86 12.81
CA SER A 544 11.55 34.09 12.28
C SER A 544 12.55 34.75 13.24
N ASN A 545 12.48 34.45 14.55
CA ASN A 545 13.37 35.02 15.56
C ASN A 545 14.68 34.26 15.79
N GLN A 546 14.96 33.18 15.06
CA GLN A 546 16.22 32.43 15.19
C GLN A 546 17.30 32.77 14.14
N THR A 547 17.06 33.74 13.24
CA THR A 547 18.03 34.07 12.17
C THR A 547 18.63 35.47 12.24
N ILE A 548 18.35 36.26 13.29
CA ILE A 548 18.95 37.60 13.47
C ILE A 548 19.20 37.82 14.97
N THR A 549 20.29 37.28 15.52
CA THR A 549 20.98 37.73 16.77
C THR A 549 22.08 36.73 17.13
N GLY A 550 23.09 36.58 16.27
CA GLY A 550 24.15 35.59 16.52
C GLY A 550 25.42 35.78 15.68
N SER A 551 25.91 37.01 15.53
CA SER A 551 27.33 37.27 15.21
C SER A 551 27.63 38.76 15.38
N LEU A 552 28.12 39.14 16.56
CA LEU A 552 28.96 40.33 16.84
C LEU A 552 29.30 40.28 18.33
N VAL A 553 30.28 39.44 18.68
CA VAL A 553 31.47 39.66 19.53
C VAL A 553 32.30 38.40 19.44
#